data_AF-A0A3P6UVA7-F1
#
_entry.id   AF-A0A3P6UVA7-F1
#
_cell.length_a   1.000
_cell.length_b   1.000
_cell.length_c   1.000
_cell.angle_alpha   90.00
_cell.angle_beta   90.00
_cell.angle_gamma   90.00
#
_symmetry.space_group_name_H-M   'P 1'
#
loop_
_entity.id
_entity.type
_entity.pdbx_description
1 polymer ?
#
loop_
_entity_poly.entity_id
_entity_poly.type
_entity_poly.pdbx_seq_one_letter_code
_entity_poly.pdbx_strand_id
1 'polypeptide(L)'
;MDCSLVDDGYSCLKRCYANDPVCISNHTREILYQFRGLPSTKYISYPIEVSRVQAQMDTPFSVEYKIDKVNRDTFMIQQDRNIGIVKMIAPMKGPKTVVVRLHLNIYSRSHVLLTHNIAIITVYVSPYYF
;
A
#
# COMPACT_ATOMS: atom_id res chain seq x y z
N MET A 1 13.02 0.43 -13.91
CA MET A 1 11.60 0.74 -13.66
C MET A 1 11.27 2.04 -14.33
N ASP A 2 10.01 2.21 -14.74
CA ASP A 2 9.50 3.47 -15.29
C ASP A 2 8.54 4.08 -14.29
N CYS A 3 8.78 5.33 -13.90
CA CYS A 3 8.07 5.95 -12.79
C CYS A 3 7.31 7.19 -13.26
N SER A 4 6.04 7.28 -12.88
CA SER A 4 5.17 8.42 -13.14
C SER A 4 4.75 9.07 -11.84
N LEU A 5 4.54 10.39 -11.89
CA LEU A 5 3.96 11.13 -10.77
C LEU A 5 2.49 10.75 -10.61
N VAL A 6 2.07 10.59 -9.35
CA VAL A 6 0.68 10.41 -8.96
C VAL A 6 0.36 11.37 -7.81
N ASP A 7 -0.90 11.48 -7.43
CA ASP A 7 -1.30 12.33 -6.31
C ASP A 7 -0.56 11.93 -5.02
N ASP A 8 0.11 12.90 -4.41
CA ASP A 8 0.98 12.75 -3.24
C ASP A 8 1.99 11.59 -3.34
N GLY A 9 2.57 11.34 -4.52
CA GLY A 9 3.43 10.18 -4.68
C GLY A 9 4.00 9.95 -6.08
N TYR A 10 4.51 8.73 -6.28
CA TYR A 10 4.93 8.24 -7.59
C TYR A 10 4.65 6.73 -7.70
N SER A 11 4.27 6.28 -8.89
CA SER A 11 4.10 4.86 -9.20
C SER A 11 5.22 4.42 -10.14
N CYS A 12 5.90 3.33 -9.78
CA CYS A 12 6.97 2.75 -10.55
C CYS A 12 6.56 1.38 -11.10
N LEU A 13 6.43 1.30 -12.42
CA LEU A 13 6.12 0.08 -13.15
C LEU A 13 7.39 -0.67 -13.53
N LYS A 14 7.37 -1.98 -13.32
CA LYS A 14 8.47 -2.87 -13.72
C LYS A 14 8.52 -2.96 -15.24
N ARG A 15 9.71 -2.67 -15.80
CA ARG A 15 10.07 -2.95 -17.19
C ARG A 15 11.16 -4.01 -17.21
N CYS A 16 10.95 -5.08 -17.98
CA CYS A 16 11.92 -6.14 -18.17
C CYS A 16 12.37 -6.18 -19.63
N TYR A 17 13.66 -6.49 -19.86
CA TYR A 17 14.12 -6.86 -21.19
C TYR A 17 13.64 -8.27 -21.53
N ALA A 18 13.40 -8.54 -22.81
CA ALA A 18 12.87 -9.83 -23.26
C ALA A 18 13.80 -11.03 -22.93
N ASN A 19 15.11 -10.77 -22.77
CA ASN A 19 16.14 -11.76 -22.46
C ASN A 19 16.52 -11.81 -20.97
N ASP A 20 15.75 -11.16 -20.07
CA ASP A 20 15.99 -11.20 -18.62
C ASP A 20 14.93 -12.08 -17.92
N PRO A 21 15.17 -13.40 -17.81
CA PRO A 21 14.22 -14.32 -17.19
C PRO A 21 14.06 -14.07 -15.68
N VAL A 22 15.06 -13.49 -15.02
CA VAL A 22 14.99 -13.16 -13.59
C VAL A 22 14.02 -12.01 -13.38
N CYS A 23 14.08 -10.98 -14.22
CA CYS A 23 13.10 -9.91 -14.19
C CYS A 23 11.70 -10.43 -14.52
N ILE A 24 11.54 -11.22 -15.59
CA ILE A 24 10.23 -11.71 -16.03
C ILE A 24 9.55 -12.58 -14.97
N SER A 25 10.30 -13.46 -14.30
CA SER A 25 9.77 -14.38 -13.29
C SER A 25 9.36 -13.71 -11.96
N ASN A 26 9.88 -12.52 -11.65
CA ASN A 26 9.45 -11.79 -10.45
C ASN A 26 8.02 -11.26 -10.62
N HIS A 27 7.06 -11.69 -9.80
CA HIS A 27 5.67 -11.23 -9.91
C HIS A 27 5.44 -9.77 -9.51
N THR A 28 6.44 -9.08 -8.96
CA THR A 28 6.32 -7.67 -8.57
C THR A 28 6.21 -6.79 -9.83
N ARG A 29 5.04 -6.19 -10.08
CA ARG A 29 4.79 -5.38 -11.28
C ARG A 29 4.82 -3.88 -11.01
N GLU A 30 4.34 -3.46 -9.87
CA GLU A 30 4.24 -2.05 -9.50
C GLU A 30 4.72 -1.83 -8.07
N ILE A 31 5.45 -0.72 -7.87
CA ILE A 31 5.71 -0.16 -6.54
C ILE A 31 5.16 1.26 -6.52
N LEU A 32 4.11 1.47 -5.71
CA LEU A 32 3.49 2.75 -5.45
C LEU A 32 4.12 3.36 -4.20
N TYR A 33 4.54 4.61 -4.28
CA TYR A 33 5.02 5.40 -3.15
C TYR A 33 4.03 6.51 -2.86
N GLN A 34 3.58 6.61 -1.61
CA GLN A 34 2.62 7.64 -1.16
C GLN A 34 3.17 8.36 0.05
N PHE A 35 2.85 9.64 0.17
CA PHE A 35 3.21 10.49 1.30
C PHE A 35 1.95 10.99 1.99
N ARG A 36 1.90 10.85 3.32
CA ARG A 36 0.74 11.24 4.12
C ARG A 36 1.20 12.02 5.34
N GLY A 37 0.57 13.17 5.59
CA GLY A 37 0.74 13.93 6.83
C GLY A 37 -0.36 13.59 7.82
N LEU A 38 -0.01 13.22 9.04
CA LEU A 38 -0.95 13.03 10.14
C LEU A 38 -0.52 13.87 11.35
N PRO A 39 -1.46 14.36 12.18
CA PRO A 39 -1.11 14.93 13.45
C PRO A 39 -0.71 13.89 14.49
N SER A 40 -0.12 14.36 15.59
CA SER A 40 -0.08 13.55 16.81
C SER A 40 -1.51 13.26 17.29
N THR A 41 -1.76 12.03 17.70
CA THR A 41 -3.07 11.57 18.17
C THR A 41 -2.92 10.95 19.55
N LYS A 42 -3.63 11.46 20.56
CA LYS A 42 -3.61 10.90 21.92
C LYS A 42 -4.52 9.68 22.05
N TYR A 43 -5.65 9.71 21.34
CA TYR A 43 -6.71 8.72 21.45
C TYR A 43 -7.37 8.51 20.10
N ILE A 44 -7.75 7.27 19.80
CA ILE A 44 -8.47 6.87 18.59
C ILE A 44 -9.78 6.21 19.04
N SER A 45 -10.90 6.89 18.82
CA SER A 45 -12.25 6.34 19.07
C SER A 45 -12.72 5.42 17.95
N TYR A 46 -12.28 5.69 16.71
CA TYR A 46 -12.59 4.90 15.53
C TYR A 46 -11.37 4.87 14.59
N PRO A 47 -11.14 3.78 13.84
CA PRO A 47 -10.03 3.70 12.90
C PRO A 47 -10.02 4.86 11.89
N ILE A 48 -8.88 5.54 11.76
CA ILE A 48 -8.72 6.73 10.90
C ILE A 48 -8.16 6.29 9.55
N GLU A 49 -8.83 6.64 8.44
CA GLU A 49 -8.32 6.35 7.10
C GLU A 49 -7.04 7.15 6.82
N VAL A 50 -5.97 6.44 6.45
CA VAL A 50 -4.65 7.02 6.13
C VAL A 50 -4.37 6.97 4.64
N SER A 51 -4.75 5.86 3.99
CA SER A 51 -4.62 5.75 2.54
C SER A 51 -5.66 4.79 1.97
N ARG A 52 -5.96 4.99 0.69
CA ARG A 52 -6.86 4.18 -0.12
C ARG A 52 -6.14 3.81 -1.40
N VAL A 53 -5.97 2.52 -1.62
CA VAL A 53 -5.30 1.97 -2.81
C VAL A 53 -6.34 1.14 -3.56
N GLN A 54 -6.57 1.46 -4.83
CA GLN A 54 -7.48 0.71 -5.69
C GLN A 54 -6.68 -0.09 -6.71
N ALA A 55 -6.97 -1.39 -6.81
CA ALA A 55 -6.43 -2.22 -7.87
C ALA A 55 -7.21 -1.96 -9.16
N GLN A 56 -6.54 -1.43 -10.18
CA GLN A 56 -7.11 -1.31 -11.53
C GLN A 56 -7.01 -2.65 -12.24
N MET A 57 -8.16 -3.22 -12.61
CA MET A 57 -8.20 -4.45 -13.40
C MET A 57 -9.41 -4.50 -14.31
N ASP A 58 -9.16 -4.86 -15.56
CA ASP A 58 -10.18 -5.27 -16.52
C ASP A 58 -10.35 -6.79 -16.42
N THR A 59 -11.56 -7.24 -16.06
CA THR A 59 -12.01 -8.66 -16.05
C THR A 59 -11.55 -9.49 -14.82
N PRO A 60 -12.10 -10.70 -14.59
CA PRO A 60 -12.45 -11.22 -13.26
C PRO A 60 -11.27 -11.83 -12.51
N PHE A 61 -10.54 -10.98 -11.80
CA PHE A 61 -9.48 -11.35 -10.89
C PHE A 61 -9.92 -11.15 -9.43
N SER A 62 -9.38 -11.96 -8.53
CA SER A 62 -9.53 -11.71 -7.09
C SER A 62 -8.32 -10.96 -6.57
N VAL A 63 -8.58 -10.12 -5.57
CA VAL A 63 -7.60 -9.22 -4.98
C VAL A 63 -7.46 -9.53 -3.50
N GLU A 64 -6.23 -9.52 -3.02
CA GLU A 64 -5.94 -9.69 -1.60
C GLU A 64 -4.96 -8.61 -1.15
N TYR A 65 -5.37 -7.84 -0.14
CA TYR A 65 -4.51 -6.85 0.49
C TYR A 65 -3.94 -7.38 1.81
N LYS A 66 -2.63 -7.21 2.00
CA LYS A 66 -1.92 -7.66 3.21
C LYS A 66 -1.00 -6.56 3.71
N ILE A 67 -1.13 -6.19 4.98
CA ILE A 67 -0.19 -5.28 5.63
C ILE A 67 0.97 -6.06 6.26
N ASP A 68 2.16 -5.48 6.19
CA ASP A 68 3.37 -6.05 6.80
C ASP A 68 3.19 -6.24 8.31
N LYS A 69 3.75 -7.34 8.83
CA LYS A 69 3.56 -7.73 10.24
C LYS A 69 3.96 -6.63 11.22
N VAL A 70 5.06 -5.92 10.93
CA VAL A 70 5.57 -4.81 11.75
C VAL A 70 4.60 -3.62 11.87
N ASN A 71 3.66 -3.48 10.94
CA ASN A 71 2.70 -2.39 10.93
C ASN A 71 1.34 -2.77 11.55
N ARG A 72 1.09 -4.06 11.84
CA ARG A 72 -0.25 -4.57 12.24
C ARG A 72 -0.74 -4.06 13.58
N ASP A 73 0.16 -3.69 14.49
CA ASP A 73 -0.21 -3.18 15.81
C ASP A 73 -0.70 -1.73 15.75
N THR A 74 -0.35 -1.00 14.69
CA THR A 74 -0.70 0.43 14.52
C THR A 74 -1.68 0.67 13.39
N PHE A 75 -1.67 -0.20 12.37
CA PHE A 75 -2.47 -0.06 11.18
C PHE A 75 -3.20 -1.37 10.86
N MET A 76 -4.43 -1.24 10.39
CA MET A 76 -5.19 -2.35 9.81
C MET A 76 -5.48 -2.05 8.35
N ILE A 77 -5.78 -3.12 7.61
CA ILE A 77 -6.29 -3.04 6.25
C ILE A 77 -7.76 -3.43 6.25
N GLN A 78 -8.61 -2.55 5.74
CA GLN A 78 -10.00 -2.88 5.43
C GLN A 78 -10.12 -3.02 3.91
N GLN A 79 -10.52 -4.20 3.46
CA GLN A 79 -10.74 -4.46 2.04
C GLN A 79 -12.23 -4.30 1.71
N ASP A 80 -12.51 -3.55 0.64
CA ASP A 80 -13.82 -3.44 0.01
C ASP A 80 -13.68 -3.69 -1.49
N ARG A 81 -14.10 -4.89 -1.94
CA ARG A 81 -13.93 -5.37 -3.32
C ARG A 81 -12.46 -5.29 -3.78
N ASN A 82 -12.15 -4.40 -4.71
CA ASN A 82 -10.82 -4.15 -5.27
C ASN A 82 -10.08 -2.98 -4.59
N ILE A 83 -10.62 -2.43 -3.51
CA ILE A 83 -10.05 -1.29 -2.77
C ILE A 83 -9.50 -1.78 -1.43
N GLY A 84 -8.25 -1.44 -1.15
CA GLY A 84 -7.60 -1.62 0.14
C GLY A 84 -7.50 -0.28 0.86
N ILE A 85 -8.14 -0.15 2.02
CA ILE A 85 -8.15 1.04 2.85
C ILE A 85 -7.26 0.81 4.07
N VAL A 86 -6.12 1.49 4.14
CA VAL A 86 -5.21 1.46 5.29
C VAL A 86 -5.76 2.41 6.35
N LYS A 87 -6.04 1.88 7.53
CA LYS A 87 -6.55 2.64 8.66
C LYS A 87 -5.60 2.58 9.85
N MET A 88 -5.38 3.70 10.50
CA MET A 88 -4.67 3.80 11.78
C MET A 88 -5.61 3.38 12.91
N ILE A 89 -5.17 2.44 13.74
CA ILE A 89 -5.94 1.87 14.85
C ILE A 89 -5.32 2.13 16.23
N ALA A 90 -4.06 2.56 16.27
CA ALA A 90 -3.39 2.92 17.51
C ALA A 90 -2.91 4.38 17.48
N PRO A 91 -2.98 5.10 18.61
CA PRO A 91 -2.53 6.47 18.70
C PRO A 91 -1.03 6.59 18.41
N MET A 92 -0.64 7.71 17.81
CA MET A 92 0.75 7.99 17.48
C MET A 92 1.15 9.37 17.97
N LYS A 93 2.23 9.44 18.74
CA LYS A 93 2.90 10.68 19.13
C LYS A 93 4.04 10.96 18.15
N GLY A 94 4.02 12.15 17.55
CA GLY A 94 5.12 12.71 16.77
C GLY A 94 6.10 13.53 17.62
N PRO A 95 7.16 14.09 17.00
CA PRO A 95 7.48 14.01 15.58
C PRO A 95 8.11 12.65 15.24
N LYS A 96 7.57 11.95 14.22
CA LYS A 96 8.17 10.71 13.71
C LYS A 96 7.72 10.41 12.29
N THR A 97 8.51 9.61 11.57
CA THR A 97 8.14 9.05 10.27
C THR A 97 7.89 7.56 10.42
N VAL A 98 6.77 7.09 9.88
CA VAL A 98 6.40 5.67 9.88
C VAL A 98 6.19 5.23 8.44
N VAL A 99 6.75 4.09 8.07
CA VAL A 99 6.54 3.49 6.75
C VAL A 99 5.58 2.32 6.90
N VAL A 100 4.47 2.39 6.18
CA VAL A 100 3.50 1.30 6.08
C VAL A 100 3.67 0.62 4.74
N ARG A 101 3.97 -0.68 4.76
CA ARG A 101 4.06 -1.48 3.54
C ARG A 101 2.79 -2.32 3.38
N LEU A 102 2.11 -2.09 2.27
CA LEU A 102 0.91 -2.79 1.85
C LEU A 102 1.23 -3.65 0.62
N HIS A 103 0.94 -4.92 0.72
CA HIS A 103 1.03 -5.89 -0.37
C HIS A 103 -0.34 -6.06 -1.02
N LEU A 104 -0.36 -6.02 -2.34
CA LEU A 104 -1.52 -6.23 -3.18
C LEU A 104 -1.24 -7.43 -4.08
N ASN A 105 -1.87 -8.56 -3.77
CA ASN A 105 -1.79 -9.76 -4.60
C ASN A 105 -3.01 -9.87 -5.48
N ILE A 106 -2.77 -10.25 -6.73
CA ILE A 106 -3.77 -10.36 -7.78
C ILE A 106 -3.75 -11.78 -8.29
N TYR A 107 -4.90 -12.45 -8.23
CA TYR A 107 -5.01 -13.85 -8.60
C TYR A 107 -5.97 -14.07 -9.77
N SER A 108 -5.66 -15.08 -10.58
CA SER A 108 -6.56 -15.61 -11.60
C SER A 108 -7.80 -16.24 -10.96
N ARG A 109 -8.80 -16.58 -11.79
CA ARG A 109 -9.95 -17.43 -11.38
C ARG A 109 -9.54 -18.78 -10.79
N SER A 110 -8.42 -19.35 -11.27
CA SER A 110 -7.84 -20.59 -10.75
C SER A 110 -6.93 -20.37 -9.53
N HIS A 111 -6.94 -19.17 -8.96
CA HIS A 111 -6.16 -18.78 -7.78
C HIS A 111 -4.64 -18.82 -7.96
N VAL A 112 -4.16 -18.65 -9.20
CA VAL A 112 -2.73 -18.48 -9.50
C VAL A 112 -2.35 -17.01 -9.32
N LEU A 113 -1.25 -16.74 -8.61
CA LEU A 113 -0.73 -15.38 -8.46
C LEU A 113 -0.25 -14.85 -9.82
N LEU A 114 -0.91 -13.82 -10.32
CA LEU A 114 -0.58 -13.18 -11.59
C LEU A 114 0.35 -11.99 -11.39
N THR A 115 0.03 -11.18 -10.39
CA THR A 115 0.72 -9.93 -10.11
C THR A 115 0.81 -9.69 -8.61
N HIS A 116 1.95 -9.19 -8.19
CA HIS A 116 2.20 -8.64 -6.87
C HIS A 116 2.52 -7.15 -7.02
N ASN A 117 1.81 -6.30 -6.31
CA ASN A 117 2.06 -4.87 -6.25
C ASN A 117 2.35 -4.48 -4.80
N ILE A 118 3.18 -3.46 -4.61
CA ILE A 118 3.55 -2.97 -3.29
C ILE A 118 3.19 -1.50 -3.21
N ALA A 119 2.44 -1.09 -2.18
CA ALA A 119 2.29 0.30 -1.82
C ALA A 119 3.10 0.61 -0.56
N ILE A 120 4.00 1.57 -0.66
CA ILE A 120 4.87 2.08 0.41
C ILE A 120 4.32 3.45 0.80
N ILE A 121 3.64 3.50 1.94
CA ILE A 121 2.98 4.71 2.44
C ILE A 121 3.87 5.29 3.54
N THR A 122 4.51 6.41 3.26
CA THR A 122 5.32 7.16 4.21
C THR A 122 4.43 8.15 4.95
N VAL A 123 4.25 7.93 6.25
CA VAL A 123 3.42 8.73 7.13
C VAL A 123 4.31 9.64 7.97
N TYR A 124 4.18 10.95 7.81
CA TYR A 124 4.81 11.97 8.62
C TYR A 124 3.87 12.38 9.75
N VAL A 125 4.23 12.04 10.98
CA VAL A 125 3.44 12.39 12.17
C VAL A 125 4.00 13.69 12.75
N SER A 126 3.19 14.76 12.74
CA SER A 126 3.55 16.07 13.26
C SER A 126 3.67 16.05 14.80
N PRO A 127 4.42 16.98 15.42
CA PRO A 127 4.50 17.08 16.88
C PRO A 127 3.24 17.67 17.54
N TYR A 128 2.29 18.16 16.74
CA TYR A 128 1.11 18.89 17.21
C TYR A 128 -0.12 17.99 17.25
N TYR A 129 -0.93 18.15 18.30
CA TYR A 129 -2.26 17.54 18.39
C TYR A 129 -3.27 18.49 17.75
N PHE A 130 -4.19 17.96 16.94
CA PHE A 130 -5.37 18.67 16.47
C PHE A 130 -6.63 18.05 17.06
#